data_AF-A0A0B7B381-F1
#
_entry.id   AF-A0A0B7B381-F1
#
_cell.length_a   1.000
_cell.length_b   1.000
_cell.length_c   1.000
_cell.angle_alpha   90.00
_cell.angle_beta   90.00
_cell.angle_gamma   90.00
#
_symmetry.space_group_name_H-M   'P 1'
#
loop_
_entity.id
_entity.type
_entity.pdbx_description
1 polymer ?
#
loop_
_entity_poly.entity_id
_entity_poly.type
_entity_poly.pdbx_seq_one_letter_code
_entity_poly.pdbx_strand_id
1 'polypeptide(L)'
;VLFRSFHSRPRDSQTSACVSQQSSLVQSRQILDDRNKELLQKYSDSNIPIPKPDYWGGFRVVPSRFEFWQGQTNRLHDRIVFRKLQDGEAINPEFTHIGINGWVYERLMP
;
A
#
# COMPACT_ATOMS: atom_id res chain seq x y z
N VAL A 1 7.24 8.92 4.50
CA VAL A 1 6.17 8.63 3.51
C VAL A 1 4.99 9.53 3.83
N LEU A 2 4.63 10.43 2.92
CA LEU A 2 3.44 11.28 3.08
C LEU A 2 2.20 10.42 2.81
N PHE A 3 1.38 10.18 3.83
CA PHE A 3 0.06 9.61 3.63
C PHE A 3 -0.83 10.68 3.00
N ARG A 4 -1.33 10.45 1.78
CA ARG A 4 -2.34 11.33 1.20
C ARG A 4 -3.61 11.23 2.02
N SER A 5 -4.06 12.37 2.54
CA SER A 5 -5.32 12.48 3.28
C SER A 5 -6.50 12.21 2.34
N PHE A 6 -7.60 11.71 2.90
CA PHE A 6 -8.85 11.49 2.15
C PHE A 6 -9.26 12.73 1.35
N HIS A 7 -9.22 13.90 1.98
CA HIS A 7 -9.67 15.17 1.41
C HIS A 7 -8.69 15.76 0.37
N SER A 8 -7.46 15.23 0.25
CA SER A 8 -6.54 15.65 -0.82
C SER A 8 -6.78 14.89 -2.13
N ARG A 9 -7.75 13.97 -2.18
CA ARG A 9 -8.11 13.22 -3.39
C ARG A 9 -9.13 14.01 -4.23
N PRO A 10 -9.21 13.79 -5.55
CA PRO A 10 -10.29 14.35 -6.38
C PRO A 10 -11.67 14.03 -5.80
N ARG A 11 -12.66 14.92 -5.97
CA ARG A 11 -14.01 14.72 -5.40
C ARG A 11 -14.65 13.41 -5.87
N ASP A 12 -14.51 13.05 -7.14
CA ASP A 12 -14.99 11.77 -7.69
C ASP A 12 -14.38 10.55 -6.98
N SER A 13 -13.13 10.65 -6.54
CA SER A 13 -12.47 9.61 -5.74
C SER A 13 -12.99 9.54 -4.31
N GLN A 14 -13.41 10.66 -3.74
CA GLN A 14 -14.03 10.73 -2.41
C GLN A 14 -15.45 10.15 -2.46
N THR A 15 -16.27 10.53 -3.45
CA THR A 15 -17.64 9.99 -3.61
C THR A 15 -17.63 8.49 -3.91
N SER A 16 -16.74 8.02 -4.81
CA SER A 16 -16.62 6.59 -5.11
C SER A 16 -16.27 5.75 -3.87
N ALA A 17 -15.44 6.29 -2.96
CA ALA A 17 -15.13 5.64 -1.69
C ALA A 17 -16.33 5.61 -0.72
N CYS A 18 -17.25 6.58 -0.81
CA CYS A 18 -18.49 6.59 -0.02
C CYS A 18 -19.54 5.64 -0.59
N VAL A 19 -19.65 5.51 -1.92
CA VAL A 19 -20.61 4.59 -2.57
C VAL A 19 -20.22 3.13 -2.36
N SER A 20 -18.91 2.84 -2.43
CA SER A 20 -18.40 1.48 -2.43
C SER A 20 -18.11 0.98 -1.01
N GLN A 21 -18.99 0.12 -0.48
CA GLN A 21 -18.62 -0.81 0.57
C GLN A 21 -17.81 -1.94 -0.09
N GLN A 22 -16.50 -1.70 -0.23
CA GLN A 22 -15.60 -2.53 -1.02
C GLN A 22 -15.77 -4.02 -0.69
N SER A 23 -15.86 -4.84 -1.74
CA SER A 23 -16.04 -6.30 -1.68
C SER A 23 -17.39 -6.83 -1.19
N SER A 24 -18.39 -5.96 -1.01
CA SER A 24 -19.77 -6.37 -0.69
C SER A 24 -20.60 -6.67 -1.94
N LEU A 25 -21.63 -7.52 -1.80
CA LEU A 25 -22.59 -7.82 -2.88
C LEU A 25 -23.41 -6.58 -3.26
N VAL A 26 -23.65 -6.39 -4.55
CA VAL A 26 -24.55 -5.36 -5.09
C VAL A 26 -25.36 -5.97 -6.23
N GLN A 27 -26.63 -5.56 -6.37
CA GLN A 27 -27.55 -6.19 -7.34
C GLN A 27 -27.17 -5.87 -8.79
N SER A 28 -26.58 -4.70 -9.05
CA SER A 28 -26.16 -4.30 -10.41
C SER A 28 -25.17 -3.14 -10.38
N ARG A 29 -24.52 -2.90 -11.52
CA ARG A 29 -23.68 -1.71 -11.73
C ARG A 29 -24.48 -0.40 -11.64
N GLN A 30 -25.72 -0.39 -12.14
CA GLN A 30 -26.57 0.79 -12.18
C GLN A 30 -26.79 1.42 -10.80
N ILE A 31 -26.96 0.59 -9.75
CA ILE A 31 -27.11 1.06 -8.37
C ILE A 31 -25.88 1.86 -7.90
N LEU A 32 -24.68 1.46 -8.30
CA LEU A 32 -23.45 2.18 -7.95
C LEU A 32 -23.39 3.53 -8.68
N ASP A 33 -23.75 3.55 -9.97
CA ASP A 33 -23.72 4.76 -10.78
C ASP A 33 -24.76 5.79 -10.29
N ASP A 34 -25.96 5.33 -9.92
CA ASP A 34 -27.03 6.20 -9.40
C ASP A 34 -26.67 6.79 -8.04
N ARG A 35 -26.20 5.95 -7.09
CA ARG A 35 -25.69 6.44 -5.80
C ARG A 35 -24.54 7.43 -5.94
N ASN A 36 -23.65 7.21 -6.91
CA ASN A 36 -22.54 8.13 -7.16
C ASN A 36 -23.05 9.48 -7.69
N LYS A 37 -24.01 9.47 -8.62
CA LYS A 37 -24.66 10.71 -9.11
C LYS A 37 -25.37 11.46 -7.98
N GLU A 38 -26.10 10.75 -7.12
CA GLU A 38 -26.76 11.34 -5.94
C GLU A 38 -25.76 12.02 -5.01
N LEU A 39 -24.63 11.36 -4.71
CA LEU A 39 -23.59 11.96 -3.86
C LEU A 39 -22.90 13.15 -4.53
N LEU A 40 -22.60 13.07 -5.82
CA LEU A 40 -22.03 14.20 -6.57
C LEU A 40 -22.96 15.41 -6.57
N GLN A 41 -24.27 15.20 -6.73
CA GLN A 41 -25.26 16.27 -6.66
C GLN A 41 -25.37 16.84 -5.23
N LYS A 42 -25.45 15.97 -4.22
CA LYS A 42 -25.49 16.35 -2.80
C LYS A 42 -24.28 17.18 -2.38
N TYR A 43 -23.11 16.86 -2.93
CA TYR A 43 -21.84 17.52 -2.66
C TYR A 43 -21.35 18.34 -3.86
N SER A 44 -22.26 18.99 -4.57
CA SER A 44 -21.94 19.82 -5.74
C SER A 44 -21.25 21.14 -5.35
N ASP A 45 -21.58 21.72 -4.20
CA ASP A 45 -20.84 22.82 -3.61
C ASP A 45 -19.45 22.33 -3.13
N SER A 46 -18.41 22.92 -3.72
CA SER A 46 -17.02 22.59 -3.41
C SER A 46 -16.62 22.97 -1.98
N ASN A 47 -17.33 23.90 -1.35
CA ASN A 47 -17.11 24.30 0.04
C ASN A 47 -17.61 23.26 1.04
N ILE A 48 -18.49 22.35 0.62
CA ILE A 48 -18.98 21.27 1.47
C ILE A 48 -18.02 20.08 1.37
N PRO A 49 -17.38 19.66 2.47
CA PRO A 49 -16.51 18.49 2.48
C PRO A 49 -17.34 17.21 2.39
N ILE A 50 -16.88 16.28 1.56
CA ILE A 50 -17.43 14.91 1.53
C ILE A 50 -16.90 14.20 2.78
N PRO A 51 -17.76 13.59 3.61
CA PRO A 51 -17.30 12.91 4.80
C PRO A 51 -16.45 11.69 4.43
N LYS A 52 -15.32 11.51 5.12
CA LYS A 52 -14.51 10.30 5.02
C LYS A 52 -15.27 9.12 5.66
N PRO A 53 -15.54 8.02 4.95
CA PRO A 53 -16.14 6.83 5.55
C PRO A 53 -15.28 6.27 6.69
N ASP A 54 -15.91 5.67 7.70
CA ASP A 54 -15.20 5.09 8.85
C ASP A 54 -14.30 3.92 8.46
N TYR A 55 -14.74 3.13 7.48
CA TYR A 55 -13.97 2.02 6.91
C TYR A 55 -12.88 2.46 5.93
N TRP A 56 -12.80 3.75 5.59
CA TRP A 56 -11.75 4.27 4.72
C TRP A 56 -10.54 4.72 5.54
N GLY A 57 -9.37 4.18 5.19
CA GLY A 57 -8.09 4.51 5.79
C GLY A 57 -6.92 4.02 4.96
N GLY A 58 -5.73 4.10 5.55
CA GLY A 58 -4.51 3.55 5.00
C GLY A 58 -3.84 2.63 6.01
N PHE A 59 -3.10 1.64 5.50
CA PHE A 59 -2.26 0.78 6.32
C PHE A 59 -0.79 1.19 6.15
N ARG A 60 -0.02 1.07 7.24
CA ARG A 60 1.44 1.19 7.20
C ARG A 60 2.05 -0.20 7.32
N VAL A 61 2.67 -0.69 6.24
CA VAL A 61 3.50 -1.88 6.29
C VAL A 61 4.87 -1.49 6.84
N VAL A 62 5.24 -2.04 7.99
CA VAL A 62 6.59 -1.91 8.56
C VAL A 62 7.34 -3.21 8.23
N PRO A 63 8.30 -3.20 7.29
CA PRO A 63 8.95 -4.42 6.88
C PRO A 63 9.88 -4.92 7.99
N SER A 64 9.82 -6.22 8.27
CA SER A 64 10.85 -6.97 9.00
C SER A 64 11.85 -7.64 8.06
N ARG A 65 11.46 -7.83 6.81
CA ARG A 65 12.24 -8.41 5.72
C ARG A 65 11.75 -7.87 4.37
N PHE A 66 12.65 -7.66 3.42
CA PHE A 66 12.32 -7.32 2.03
C PHE A 66 13.42 -7.79 1.08
N GLU A 67 13.12 -7.88 -0.21
CA GLU A 67 14.04 -8.36 -1.23
C GLU A 67 14.09 -7.39 -2.41
N PHE A 68 15.30 -7.13 -2.90
CA PHE A 68 15.50 -6.59 -4.24
C PHE A 68 15.83 -7.74 -5.17
N TRP A 69 14.93 -7.97 -6.12
CA TRP A 69 15.12 -8.94 -7.19
C TRP A 69 15.37 -8.19 -8.50
N GLN A 70 16.43 -8.57 -9.21
CA GLN A 70 16.77 -8.01 -10.51
C GLN A 70 16.95 -9.14 -11.52
N GLY A 71 16.11 -9.11 -12.56
CA GLY A 71 16.16 -10.06 -13.65
C GLY A 71 17.44 -9.93 -14.46
N GLN A 72 17.93 -11.07 -14.96
CA GLN A 72 19.16 -11.19 -15.76
C GLN A 72 18.87 -12.10 -16.96
N THR A 73 19.44 -11.76 -18.12
CA THR A 73 19.16 -12.46 -19.40
C THR A 73 19.65 -13.91 -19.41
N ASN A 74 20.72 -14.20 -18.67
CA ASN A 74 21.29 -15.55 -18.51
C ASN A 74 20.58 -16.40 -17.43
N ARG A 75 19.45 -15.91 -16.88
CA ARG A 75 18.65 -16.56 -15.80
C ARG A 75 19.32 -16.62 -14.43
N LEU A 76 20.54 -16.07 -14.27
CA LEU A 76 21.20 -15.95 -12.98
C LEU A 76 20.80 -14.63 -12.31
N HIS A 77 19.55 -14.57 -11.85
CA HIS A 77 18.95 -13.38 -11.24
C HIS A 77 19.68 -12.92 -9.97
N ASP A 78 19.76 -11.61 -9.79
CA ASP A 78 20.28 -11.03 -8.56
C ASP A 78 19.17 -10.97 -7.53
N ARG A 79 19.44 -11.52 -6.34
CA ARG A 79 18.53 -11.52 -5.20
C ARG A 79 19.26 -11.04 -3.97
N ILE A 80 18.92 -9.84 -3.50
CA ILE A 80 19.49 -9.26 -2.27
C ILE A 80 18.35 -9.12 -1.26
N VAL A 81 18.43 -9.90 -0.19
CA VAL A 81 17.45 -9.88 0.90
C VAL A 81 17.98 -9.06 2.04
N PHE A 82 17.14 -8.15 2.53
CA PHE A 82 17.35 -7.41 3.77
C PHE A 82 16.44 -7.98 4.85
N ARG A 83 16.97 -8.15 6.06
CA ARG A 83 16.22 -8.56 7.25
C ARG A 83 16.73 -7.83 8.50
N LYS A 84 15.90 -7.74 9.53
CA LYS A 84 16.37 -7.27 10.84
C LYS A 84 17.26 -8.34 11.49
N LEU A 85 18.37 -7.90 12.06
CA LEU A 85 19.21 -8.75 12.90
C LEU A 85 18.45 -9.09 14.18
N GLN A 86 18.40 -10.36 14.56
CA GLN A 86 17.76 -10.76 15.81
C GLN A 86 18.75 -10.60 16.99
N ASP A 87 18.21 -10.32 18.18
CA ASP A 87 19.04 -10.19 19.37
C ASP A 87 19.76 -11.51 19.67
N GLY A 88 21.09 -11.45 19.84
CA GLY A 88 21.93 -12.62 20.08
C GLY A 88 22.24 -13.46 18.84
N GLU A 89 21.82 -13.03 17.65
CA GLU A 89 22.14 -13.72 16.41
C GLU A 89 23.64 -13.59 16.06
N ALA A 90 24.31 -14.74 15.89
CA ALA A 90 25.69 -14.79 15.42
C ALA A 90 25.74 -14.53 13.91
N ILE A 91 26.58 -13.60 13.50
CA ILE A 91 26.74 -13.21 12.10
C ILE A 91 27.86 -14.03 11.47
N ASN A 92 27.55 -14.72 10.37
CA ASN A 92 28.58 -15.28 9.51
C ASN A 92 28.99 -14.22 8.46
N PRO A 93 30.19 -13.62 8.58
CA PRO A 93 30.63 -12.54 7.69
C PRO A 93 30.86 -12.99 6.24
N GLU A 94 30.91 -14.30 5.96
CA GLU A 94 31.01 -14.84 4.60
C GLU A 94 29.73 -14.59 3.78
N PHE A 95 28.57 -14.63 4.43
CA PHE A 95 27.27 -14.55 3.75
C PHE A 95 26.43 -13.33 4.15
N THR A 96 26.66 -12.81 5.35
CA THR A 96 25.83 -11.76 5.96
C THR A 96 26.61 -10.46 6.04
N HIS A 97 26.04 -9.40 5.46
CA HIS A 97 26.62 -8.07 5.48
C HIS A 97 25.81 -7.14 6.38
N ILE A 98 26.49 -6.27 7.12
CA ILE A 98 25.86 -5.26 7.97
C ILE A 98 25.35 -4.11 7.11
N GLY A 99 24.07 -3.81 7.23
CA GLY A 99 23.45 -2.60 6.68
C GLY A 99 23.28 -1.50 7.74
N ILE A 100 22.49 -0.48 7.40
CA ILE A 100 22.18 0.64 8.30
C ILE A 100 20.95 0.33 9.17
N ASN A 101 20.79 1.03 10.30
CA ASN A 101 19.59 0.99 11.14
C ASN A 101 19.15 -0.44 11.57
N GLY A 102 20.12 -1.29 11.92
CA GLY A 102 19.88 -2.67 12.38
C GLY A 102 19.40 -3.63 11.29
N TRP A 103 19.58 -3.28 10.01
CA TRP A 103 19.39 -4.20 8.90
C TRP A 103 20.69 -4.97 8.63
N VAL A 104 20.54 -6.23 8.24
CA VAL A 104 21.57 -7.02 7.58
C VAL A 104 21.06 -7.46 6.21
N TYR A 105 21.97 -7.78 5.31
CA TYR A 105 21.60 -8.28 3.99
C TYR A 105 22.50 -9.42 3.50
N GLU A 106 21.90 -10.26 2.66
CA GLU A 106 22.47 -11.50 2.15
C GLU A 106 22.11 -11.62 0.65
N ARG A 107 22.98 -12.28 -0.11
CA ARG A 107 22.66 -12.70 -1.48
C ARG A 107 22.03 -14.08 -1.47
N LEU A 108 20.90 -14.24 -2.14
CA LEU A 108 20.29 -15.55 -2.38
C LEU A 108 20.60 -16.06 -3.78
N MET A 109 20.56 -17.38 -3.95
CA MET A 109 20.53 -17.98 -5.28
C MET A 109 19.24 -17.56 -6.02
N PRO A 110 19.31 -17.35 -7.34
CA PRO A 110 18.17 -16.95 -8.17
C PRO A 110 16.94 -17.85 -8.03
#